data_AF-A0A6B3EJA9-F1
#
_entry.id   AF-A0A6B3EJA9-F1
#
_cell.length_a   1.000
_cell.length_b   1.000
_cell.length_c   1.000
_cell.angle_alpha   90.00
_cell.angle_beta   90.00
_cell.angle_gamma   90.00
#
_symmetry.space_group_name_H-M   'P 1'
#
loop_
_entity.id
_entity.type
_entity.pdbx_description
1 polymer ?
#
loop_
_entity_poly.entity_id
_entity_poly.type
_entity_poly.pdbx_seq_one_letter_code
_entity_poly.pdbx_strand_id
1 'polypeptide(L)'
;MLSTGALRAHLLAARLAGPVATSREVSLRSYRLFAARDPRVTLGLDPGRGWGELDLLRLMADKCGVSADPAHVSGPDVIDPERTLAGLDAFAARLADVARRRAPVLFGTGHPHRLLGFYAALADALSSVGCTVLTPAQGRCIDITTRFGVRTYNLDYVRGVALVREPGVRLSGGGTGAHSHSPLPVRVVLEAAAVGRGPLPELVVGDHGWVCGAGQLGIEAIGLADTDDPALFVGEIEGRVSAVVPVDDAVRSAYYLPLTRYVLNRAALSQ
;
A
#
# COMPACT_ATOMS: atom_id res chain seq x y z
N MET A 1 17.37 16.92 -9.97
CA MET A 1 15.97 16.47 -9.81
C MET A 1 15.59 15.61 -11.00
N LEU A 2 14.92 14.48 -10.80
CA LEU A 2 14.34 13.70 -11.91
C LEU A 2 13.17 14.50 -12.49
N SER A 3 13.17 14.75 -13.80
CA SER A 3 12.02 15.37 -14.47
C SER A 3 10.84 14.39 -14.51
N THR A 4 9.62 14.91 -14.60
CA THR A 4 8.41 14.08 -14.78
C THR A 4 8.53 13.14 -15.99
N GLY A 5 9.10 13.62 -17.09
CA GLY A 5 9.36 12.80 -18.28
C GLY A 5 10.36 11.66 -18.04
N ALA A 6 11.43 11.90 -17.27
CA ALA A 6 12.38 10.86 -16.91
C ALA A 6 11.77 9.82 -15.98
N LEU A 7 10.93 10.24 -15.02
CA LEU A 7 10.19 9.30 -14.17
C LEU A 7 9.19 8.48 -14.98
N ARG A 8 8.43 9.11 -15.88
CA ARG A 8 7.52 8.40 -16.80
C ARG A 8 8.24 7.31 -17.61
N ALA A 9 9.40 7.66 -18.18
CA ALA A 9 10.21 6.71 -18.94
C ALA A 9 10.69 5.54 -18.04
N HIS A 10 11.08 5.82 -16.79
CA HIS A 10 11.45 4.80 -15.82
C HIS A 10 10.27 3.89 -15.46
N LEU A 11 9.08 4.44 -15.22
CA LEU A 11 7.88 3.66 -14.92
C LEU A 11 7.60 2.60 -15.99
N LEU A 12 7.67 3.01 -17.26
CA LEU A 12 7.48 2.12 -18.41
C LEU A 12 8.62 1.10 -18.56
N ALA A 13 9.87 1.54 -18.45
CA ALA A 13 11.03 0.66 -18.63
C ALA A 13 11.12 -0.41 -17.53
N ALA A 14 10.77 -0.06 -16.30
CA ALA A 14 10.77 -0.95 -15.14
C ALA A 14 9.49 -1.79 -15.01
N ARG A 15 8.49 -1.54 -15.86
CA ARG A 15 7.13 -2.11 -15.77
C ARG A 15 6.44 -1.87 -14.43
N LEU A 16 6.73 -0.72 -13.81
CA LEU A 16 5.94 -0.20 -12.68
C LEU A 16 4.59 0.33 -13.17
N ALA A 17 4.56 0.84 -14.40
CA ALA A 17 3.37 1.18 -15.14
C ALA A 17 3.58 0.85 -16.63
N GLY A 18 2.54 0.93 -17.44
CA GLY A 18 2.45 0.31 -18.76
C GLY A 18 1.91 -1.11 -18.65
N PRO A 19 2.27 -2.03 -19.56
CA PRO A 19 1.96 -3.45 -19.40
C PRO A 19 2.67 -4.03 -18.17
N VAL A 20 1.90 -4.44 -17.16
CA VAL A 20 2.40 -4.94 -15.88
C VAL A 20 2.43 -6.48 -15.85
N ALA A 21 3.03 -7.07 -14.80
CA ALA A 21 3.08 -8.53 -14.66
C ALA A 21 1.73 -9.14 -14.30
N THR A 22 0.88 -8.37 -13.59
CA THR A 22 -0.47 -8.77 -13.21
C THR A 22 -1.32 -8.99 -14.47
N SER A 23 -1.94 -10.17 -14.55
CA SER A 23 -2.73 -10.55 -15.71
C SER A 23 -4.17 -10.06 -15.57
N ARG A 24 -4.81 -9.81 -16.70
CA ARG A 24 -6.19 -9.38 -16.78
C ARG A 24 -7.14 -10.36 -16.10
N GLU A 25 -6.87 -11.65 -16.20
CA GLU A 25 -7.63 -12.72 -15.56
C GLU A 25 -7.55 -12.63 -14.02
N VAL A 26 -6.37 -12.30 -13.48
CA VAL A 26 -6.16 -12.11 -12.04
C VAL A 26 -6.94 -10.89 -11.57
N SER A 27 -6.80 -9.73 -12.24
CA SER A 27 -7.56 -8.52 -11.91
C SER A 27 -9.08 -8.77 -11.93
N LEU A 28 -9.62 -9.35 -13.02
CA LEU A 28 -11.05 -9.63 -13.14
C LEU A 28 -11.55 -10.65 -12.09
N ARG A 29 -10.70 -11.62 -11.69
CA ARG A 29 -11.01 -12.52 -10.59
C ARG A 29 -11.06 -11.77 -9.26
N SER A 30 -10.13 -10.87 -8.99
CA SER A 30 -10.15 -10.04 -7.79
C SER A 30 -11.39 -9.14 -7.75
N TYR A 31 -11.83 -8.59 -8.89
CA TYR A 31 -13.05 -7.76 -8.95
C TYR A 31 -14.30 -8.59 -8.60
N ARG A 32 -14.41 -9.81 -9.13
CA ARG A 32 -15.48 -10.76 -8.77
C ARG A 32 -15.49 -11.08 -7.28
N LEU A 33 -14.32 -11.39 -6.73
CA LEU A 33 -14.17 -11.71 -5.32
C LEU A 33 -14.50 -10.50 -4.43
N PHE A 34 -14.13 -9.29 -4.85
CA PHE A 34 -14.47 -8.07 -4.13
C PHE A 34 -15.97 -7.80 -4.15
N ALA A 35 -16.62 -7.94 -5.31
CA ALA A 35 -18.07 -7.83 -5.44
C ALA A 35 -18.81 -8.84 -4.53
N ALA A 36 -18.23 -10.03 -4.34
CA ALA A 36 -18.70 -11.05 -3.42
C ALA A 36 -18.29 -10.82 -1.95
N ARG A 37 -17.64 -9.69 -1.63
CA ARG A 37 -17.13 -9.32 -0.29
C ARG A 37 -16.14 -10.33 0.31
N ASP A 38 -15.32 -10.98 -0.53
CA ASP A 38 -14.30 -11.90 -0.05
C ASP A 38 -13.21 -11.16 0.77
N PRO A 39 -12.98 -11.53 2.04
CA PRO A 39 -12.09 -10.79 2.93
C PRO A 39 -10.62 -10.74 2.46
N ARG A 40 -10.21 -11.64 1.55
CA ARG A 40 -8.85 -11.69 1.02
C ARG A 40 -8.55 -10.58 0.02
N VAL A 41 -9.58 -9.99 -0.58
CA VAL A 41 -9.45 -8.89 -1.55
C VAL A 41 -10.15 -7.61 -1.11
N THR A 42 -11.02 -7.65 -0.07
CA THR A 42 -11.50 -6.42 0.57
C THR A 42 -10.46 -5.79 1.49
N LEU A 43 -9.45 -6.57 1.91
CA LEU A 43 -8.28 -6.07 2.66
C LEU A 43 -8.66 -5.33 3.94
N GLY A 44 -9.79 -5.71 4.55
CA GLY A 44 -10.33 -5.09 5.76
C GLY A 44 -11.20 -3.87 5.56
N LEU A 45 -11.42 -3.44 4.31
CA LEU A 45 -12.44 -2.46 3.96
C LEU A 45 -13.84 -3.08 4.06
N ASP A 46 -14.80 -2.32 4.56
CA ASP A 46 -16.23 -2.63 4.47
C ASP A 46 -16.92 -1.53 3.62
N PRO A 47 -17.14 -1.78 2.32
CA PRO A 47 -17.67 -0.77 1.41
C PRO A 47 -19.07 -0.32 1.81
N GLY A 48 -19.30 1.00 1.78
CA GLY A 48 -20.56 1.63 2.17
C GLY A 48 -21.73 1.33 1.24
N ARG A 49 -21.45 0.89 0.01
CA ARG A 49 -22.44 0.42 -0.97
C ARG A 49 -22.07 -0.91 -1.58
N GLY A 50 -23.00 -1.51 -2.32
CA GLY A 50 -22.70 -2.64 -3.20
C GLY A 50 -21.85 -2.21 -4.39
N TRP A 51 -20.86 -3.02 -4.73
CA TRP A 51 -20.01 -2.84 -5.91
C TRP A 51 -20.18 -4.04 -6.84
N GLY A 52 -20.76 -3.82 -8.03
CA GLY A 52 -20.83 -4.84 -9.07
C GLY A 52 -19.51 -4.97 -9.83
N GLU A 53 -19.30 -6.09 -10.51
CA GLU A 53 -18.10 -6.33 -11.33
C GLU A 53 -17.87 -5.22 -12.38
N LEU A 54 -18.93 -4.77 -13.05
CA LEU A 54 -18.84 -3.70 -14.06
C LEU A 54 -18.53 -2.34 -13.43
N ASP A 55 -18.98 -2.07 -12.20
CA ASP A 55 -18.68 -0.84 -11.50
C ASP A 55 -17.22 -0.81 -11.04
N LEU A 56 -16.71 -1.96 -10.58
CA LEU A 56 -15.29 -2.14 -10.27
C LEU A 56 -14.43 -2.00 -11.52
N LEU A 57 -14.85 -2.60 -12.64
CA LEU A 57 -14.13 -2.46 -13.90
C LEU A 57 -14.02 -0.99 -14.34
N ARG A 58 -15.11 -0.23 -14.26
CA ARG A 58 -15.12 1.20 -14.58
C ARG A 58 -14.25 2.00 -13.61
N LEU A 59 -14.32 1.71 -12.32
CA LEU A 59 -13.49 2.35 -11.30
C LEU A 59 -12.00 2.10 -11.59
N MET A 60 -11.62 0.86 -11.85
CA MET A 60 -10.23 0.50 -12.10
C MET A 60 -9.74 1.09 -13.42
N ALA A 61 -10.59 1.18 -14.44
CA ALA A 61 -10.25 1.87 -15.69
C ALA A 61 -10.00 3.37 -15.46
N ASP A 62 -10.79 4.02 -14.61
CA ASP A 62 -10.59 5.44 -14.26
C ASP A 62 -9.33 5.64 -13.40
N LYS A 63 -9.15 4.82 -12.37
CA LYS A 63 -8.10 4.99 -11.36
C LYS A 63 -6.74 4.47 -11.79
N CYS A 64 -6.70 3.31 -12.44
CA CYS A 64 -5.46 2.67 -12.87
C CYS A 64 -5.19 2.86 -14.37
N GLY A 65 -6.21 3.05 -15.19
CA GLY A 65 -6.06 3.06 -16.65
C GLY A 65 -6.15 1.69 -17.32
N VAL A 66 -6.67 0.67 -16.61
CA VAL A 66 -6.93 -0.66 -17.20
C VAL A 66 -8.00 -0.56 -18.30
N SER A 67 -8.08 -1.58 -19.17
CA SER A 67 -9.14 -1.62 -20.19
C SER A 67 -10.53 -1.64 -19.55
N ALA A 68 -11.41 -0.74 -19.97
CA ALA A 68 -12.82 -0.69 -19.54
C ALA A 68 -13.72 -1.69 -20.32
N ASP A 69 -13.19 -2.34 -21.36
CA ASP A 69 -13.95 -3.28 -22.19
C ASP A 69 -14.19 -4.59 -21.44
N PRO A 70 -15.46 -4.97 -21.15
CA PRO A 70 -15.77 -6.23 -20.50
C PRO A 70 -15.46 -7.46 -21.37
N ALA A 71 -15.33 -7.31 -22.70
CA ALA A 71 -14.90 -8.39 -23.59
C ALA A 71 -13.38 -8.62 -23.55
N HIS A 72 -12.60 -7.68 -23.03
CA HIS A 72 -11.16 -7.85 -22.82
C HIS A 72 -10.89 -8.63 -21.53
N VAL A 73 -10.78 -9.95 -21.67
CA VAL A 73 -10.73 -10.89 -20.55
C VAL A 73 -9.38 -11.57 -20.31
N SER A 74 -8.38 -11.35 -21.17
CA SER A 74 -7.08 -12.02 -21.10
C SER A 74 -5.91 -11.16 -21.56
N GLY A 75 -4.70 -11.54 -21.11
CA GLY A 75 -3.44 -10.83 -21.40
C GLY A 75 -2.90 -10.06 -20.19
N PRO A 76 -1.81 -9.29 -20.35
CA PRO A 76 -1.31 -8.43 -19.27
C PRO A 76 -2.29 -7.30 -19.02
N ASP A 77 -2.47 -6.92 -17.75
CA ASP A 77 -3.16 -5.68 -17.43
C ASP A 77 -2.24 -4.47 -17.70
N VAL A 78 -2.82 -3.28 -17.66
CA VAL A 78 -2.11 -2.03 -17.93
C VAL A 78 -2.38 -1.01 -16.84
N ILE A 79 -1.31 -0.42 -16.31
CA ILE A 79 -1.39 0.80 -15.51
C ILE A 79 -1.00 1.98 -16.38
N ASP A 80 -1.86 2.99 -16.48
CA ASP A 80 -1.52 4.24 -17.14
C ASP A 80 -0.47 5.02 -16.32
N PRO A 81 0.73 5.26 -16.86
CA PRO A 81 1.79 5.97 -16.13
C PRO A 81 1.39 7.38 -15.70
N GLU A 82 0.46 8.05 -16.39
CA GLU A 82 -0.03 9.37 -15.97
C GLU A 82 -0.87 9.27 -14.69
N ARG A 83 -1.61 8.17 -14.49
CA ARG A 83 -2.33 7.90 -13.24
C ARG A 83 -1.38 7.64 -12.09
N THR A 84 -0.29 6.91 -12.34
CA THR A 84 0.78 6.72 -11.35
C THR A 84 1.41 8.06 -10.97
N LEU A 85 1.76 8.91 -11.94
CA LEU A 85 2.38 10.22 -11.68
C LEU A 85 1.46 11.15 -10.87
N ALA A 86 0.17 11.23 -11.25
CA ALA A 86 -0.81 11.99 -10.50
C ALA A 86 -1.01 11.46 -9.07
N GLY A 87 -1.06 10.13 -8.90
CA GLY A 87 -1.10 9.48 -7.59
C GLY A 87 0.12 9.81 -6.74
N LEU A 88 1.33 9.79 -7.32
CA LEU A 88 2.56 10.17 -6.61
C LEU A 88 2.58 11.64 -6.18
N ASP A 89 2.03 12.54 -6.98
CA ASP A 89 1.89 13.96 -6.60
C ASP A 89 0.91 14.13 -5.42
N ALA A 90 -0.23 13.45 -5.46
CA ALA A 90 -1.19 13.45 -4.34
C ALA A 90 -0.59 12.84 -3.07
N PHE A 91 0.13 11.72 -3.22
CA PHE A 91 0.83 11.03 -2.14
C PHE A 91 1.88 11.96 -1.49
N ALA A 92 2.70 12.64 -2.29
CA ALA A 92 3.70 13.60 -1.81
C ALA A 92 3.07 14.79 -1.08
N ALA A 93 1.93 15.29 -1.55
CA ALA A 93 1.20 16.39 -0.90
C ALA A 93 0.75 16.00 0.53
N ARG A 94 0.30 14.75 0.72
CA ARG A 94 -0.08 14.22 2.04
C ARG A 94 1.12 14.07 2.98
N LEU A 95 2.25 13.57 2.48
CA LEU A 95 3.48 13.52 3.27
C LEU A 95 3.96 14.92 3.68
N ALA A 96 3.90 15.89 2.77
CA ALA A 96 4.29 17.27 3.04
C ALA A 96 3.43 17.90 4.14
N ASP A 97 2.12 17.61 4.16
CA ASP A 97 1.23 18.10 5.20
C ASP A 97 1.59 17.57 6.58
N VAL A 98 1.78 16.25 6.68
CA VAL A 98 2.17 15.60 7.93
C VAL A 98 3.54 16.08 8.41
N ALA A 99 4.49 16.28 7.49
CA ALA A 99 5.81 16.82 7.80
C ALA A 99 5.74 18.24 8.38
N ARG A 100 4.92 19.13 7.80
CA ARG A 100 4.73 20.50 8.32
C ARG A 100 4.21 20.49 9.76
N ARG A 101 3.31 19.57 10.07
CA ARG A 101 2.70 19.42 11.41
C ARG A 101 3.55 18.59 12.37
N ARG A 102 4.60 17.94 11.86
CA ARG A 102 5.42 16.94 12.58
C ARG A 102 4.57 15.84 13.21
N ALA A 103 3.51 15.46 12.51
CA ALA A 103 2.51 14.53 13.03
C ALA A 103 3.11 13.11 13.18
N PRO A 104 2.63 12.30 14.14
CA PRO A 104 3.01 10.90 14.29
C PRO A 104 2.54 10.08 13.08
N VAL A 105 3.40 9.18 12.60
CA VAL A 105 3.15 8.36 11.42
C VAL A 105 3.41 6.89 11.68
N LEU A 106 2.66 6.04 10.99
CA LEU A 106 2.88 4.60 10.98
C LEU A 106 3.15 4.15 9.54
N PHE A 107 4.20 3.36 9.35
CA PHE A 107 4.49 2.71 8.08
C PHE A 107 4.26 1.21 8.21
N GLY A 108 3.64 0.59 7.21
CA GLY A 108 3.44 -0.86 7.16
C GLY A 108 3.40 -1.39 5.74
N THR A 109 3.89 -2.61 5.52
CA THR A 109 3.86 -3.24 4.21
C THR A 109 3.46 -4.71 4.27
N GLY A 110 2.58 -5.10 3.37
CA GLY A 110 2.24 -6.46 3.01
C GLY A 110 3.15 -7.04 1.92
N HIS A 111 4.00 -6.22 1.30
CA HIS A 111 5.02 -6.63 0.31
C HIS A 111 6.46 -6.33 0.77
N PRO A 112 6.91 -6.87 1.91
CA PRO A 112 8.19 -6.46 2.49
C PRO A 112 9.42 -6.89 1.65
N HIS A 113 9.28 -7.87 0.75
CA HIS A 113 10.32 -8.22 -0.24
C HIS A 113 10.53 -7.15 -1.32
N ARG A 114 9.51 -6.35 -1.63
CA ARG A 114 9.50 -5.42 -2.76
C ARG A 114 9.51 -3.97 -2.29
N LEU A 115 8.61 -3.62 -1.38
CA LEU A 115 8.31 -2.23 -1.04
C LEU A 115 8.97 -1.75 0.27
N LEU A 116 9.58 -2.63 1.06
CA LEU A 116 10.21 -2.23 2.32
C LEU A 116 11.21 -1.08 2.16
N GLY A 117 12.05 -1.14 1.12
CA GLY A 117 13.03 -0.08 0.84
C GLY A 117 12.38 1.26 0.50
N PHE A 118 11.25 1.24 -0.19
CA PHE A 118 10.47 2.44 -0.53
C PHE A 118 9.94 3.10 0.74
N TYR A 119 9.20 2.35 1.58
CA TYR A 119 8.62 2.90 2.81
C TYR A 119 9.66 3.28 3.85
N ALA A 120 10.75 2.52 4.00
CA ALA A 120 11.81 2.83 4.95
C ALA A 120 12.49 4.17 4.64
N ALA A 121 12.71 4.48 3.36
CA ALA A 121 13.27 5.77 2.96
C ALA A 121 12.32 6.94 3.25
N LEU A 122 11.00 6.74 3.12
CA LEU A 122 10.01 7.74 3.51
C LEU A 122 9.96 7.93 5.03
N ALA A 123 10.01 6.84 5.79
CA ALA A 123 10.05 6.86 7.26
C ALA A 123 11.28 7.62 7.78
N ASP A 124 12.45 7.34 7.22
CA ASP A 124 13.70 8.05 7.58
C ASP A 124 13.60 9.55 7.27
N ALA A 125 13.05 9.92 6.11
CA ALA A 125 12.89 11.32 5.73
C ALA A 125 11.93 12.08 6.66
N LEU A 126 10.77 11.50 6.99
CA LEU A 126 9.82 12.11 7.93
C LEU A 126 10.41 12.19 9.35
N SER A 127 11.12 11.15 9.79
CA SER A 127 11.83 11.17 11.07
C SER A 127 12.86 12.31 11.13
N SER A 128 13.60 12.53 10.04
CA SER A 128 14.62 13.60 9.97
C SER A 128 14.07 15.03 10.10
N VAL A 129 12.78 15.25 9.79
CA VAL A 129 12.10 16.55 9.95
C VAL A 129 11.27 16.66 11.24
N GLY A 130 11.33 15.63 12.09
CA GLY A 130 10.76 15.61 13.43
C GLY A 130 9.41 14.89 13.59
N CYS A 131 8.93 14.16 12.57
CA CYS A 131 7.77 13.29 12.74
C CYS A 131 8.13 12.08 13.60
N THR A 132 7.23 11.68 14.50
CA THR A 132 7.42 10.45 15.28
C THR A 132 7.00 9.25 14.42
N VAL A 133 7.94 8.37 14.06
CA VAL A 133 7.63 7.08 13.39
C VAL A 133 7.29 6.04 14.45
N LEU A 134 6.03 5.61 14.48
CA LEU A 134 5.49 4.73 15.52
C LEU A 134 5.82 3.26 15.24
N THR A 135 6.19 2.53 16.29
CA THR A 135 6.45 1.08 16.22
C THR A 135 5.75 0.29 17.35
N PRO A 136 4.43 0.45 17.56
CA PRO A 136 3.74 -0.20 18.66
C PRO A 136 3.57 -1.70 18.39
N ALA A 137 3.25 -2.47 19.44
CA ALA A 137 3.01 -3.91 19.35
C ALA A 137 4.19 -4.75 18.80
N GLN A 138 5.42 -4.24 18.74
CA GLN A 138 6.57 -5.02 18.26
C GLN A 138 6.68 -6.37 18.97
N GLY A 139 6.85 -7.45 18.19
CA GLY A 139 6.95 -8.81 18.68
C GLY A 139 5.61 -9.48 19.02
N ARG A 140 4.47 -8.80 18.83
CA ARG A 140 3.15 -9.41 19.05
C ARG A 140 2.87 -10.51 18.01
N CYS A 141 2.32 -11.61 18.49
CA CYS A 141 1.77 -12.67 17.65
C CYS A 141 0.40 -12.28 17.10
N ILE A 142 0.14 -12.63 15.85
CA ILE A 142 -1.09 -12.34 15.12
C ILE A 142 -1.51 -13.59 14.37
N ASP A 143 -2.67 -14.12 14.69
CA ASP A 143 -3.25 -15.25 13.97
C ASP A 143 -3.95 -14.76 12.70
N ILE A 144 -3.43 -15.19 11.55
CA ILE A 144 -3.93 -14.79 10.24
C ILE A 144 -4.49 -16.03 9.53
N THR A 145 -5.75 -15.94 9.10
CA THR A 145 -6.38 -16.96 8.27
C THR A 145 -5.76 -16.94 6.88
N THR A 146 -5.14 -18.06 6.49
CA THR A 146 -4.59 -18.27 5.15
C THR A 146 -5.42 -19.32 4.40
N ARG A 147 -5.12 -19.54 3.11
CA ARG A 147 -5.70 -20.66 2.34
C ARG A 147 -5.38 -22.05 2.93
N PHE A 148 -4.39 -22.14 3.82
CA PHE A 148 -3.95 -23.37 4.48
C PHE A 148 -4.40 -23.45 5.95
N GLY A 149 -5.39 -22.64 6.34
CA GLY A 149 -5.83 -22.50 7.73
C GLY A 149 -5.17 -21.33 8.45
N VAL A 150 -5.44 -21.23 9.75
CA VAL A 150 -4.89 -20.17 10.61
C VAL A 150 -3.39 -20.42 10.81
N ARG A 151 -2.59 -19.37 10.59
CA ARG A 151 -1.16 -19.35 10.89
C ARG A 151 -0.87 -18.17 11.79
N THR A 152 -0.10 -18.41 12.85
CA THR A 152 0.42 -17.34 13.70
C THR A 152 1.58 -16.65 12.99
N TYR A 153 1.59 -15.34 12.95
CA TYR A 153 2.69 -14.51 12.46
C TYR A 153 3.20 -13.61 13.58
N ASN A 154 4.45 -13.17 13.50
CA ASN A 154 5.01 -12.19 14.43
C ASN A 154 5.09 -10.83 13.76
N LEU A 155 4.58 -9.79 14.42
CA LEU A 155 4.77 -8.41 14.00
C LEU A 155 6.21 -7.97 14.30
N ASP A 156 6.88 -7.41 13.29
CA ASP A 156 8.23 -6.87 13.42
C ASP A 156 8.37 -5.53 12.68
N TYR A 157 9.45 -4.80 12.97
CA TYR A 157 9.77 -3.52 12.35
C TYR A 157 11.17 -3.54 11.77
N VAL A 158 11.28 -3.16 10.49
CA VAL A 158 12.58 -2.95 9.85
C VAL A 158 12.64 -1.50 9.38
N ARG A 159 13.58 -0.73 9.95
CA ARG A 159 13.76 0.71 9.65
C ARG A 159 12.44 1.50 9.76
N GLY A 160 11.70 1.28 10.85
CA GLY A 160 10.43 1.96 11.13
C GLY A 160 9.22 1.45 10.35
N VAL A 161 9.37 0.44 9.49
CA VAL A 161 8.26 -0.13 8.70
C VAL A 161 7.79 -1.44 9.31
N ALA A 162 6.51 -1.52 9.63
CA ALA A 162 5.85 -2.71 10.14
C ALA A 162 5.68 -3.78 9.06
N LEU A 163 5.94 -5.03 9.43
CA LEU A 163 5.71 -6.21 8.59
C LEU A 163 5.42 -7.44 9.46
N VAL A 164 4.95 -8.52 8.84
CA VAL A 164 4.74 -9.79 9.53
C VAL A 164 5.81 -10.81 9.17
N ARG A 165 6.13 -11.73 10.07
CA ARG A 165 7.07 -12.85 9.86
C ARG A 165 6.41 -14.18 10.20
N GLU A 166 6.72 -15.22 9.44
CA GLU A 166 6.30 -16.58 9.79
C GLU A 166 7.03 -17.11 11.04
N PRO A 167 6.42 -18.05 11.80
CA PRO A 167 7.07 -18.70 12.94
C PRO A 167 8.28 -19.51 12.51
N GLY A 168 9.30 -19.58 13.37
CA GLY A 168 10.45 -20.46 13.16
C GLY A 168 11.54 -19.94 12.21
N VAL A 169 11.34 -18.79 11.56
CA VAL A 169 12.43 -18.07 10.87
C VAL A 169 13.34 -17.42 11.93
N ARG A 170 14.25 -18.22 12.52
CA ARG A 170 15.28 -17.73 13.43
C ARG A 170 16.25 -16.82 12.68
N LEU A 171 16.60 -15.73 13.36
CA LEU A 171 17.35 -14.58 12.88
C LEU A 171 18.76 -14.94 12.40
N SER A 172 18.96 -14.81 11.10
CA SER A 172 20.23 -14.38 10.51
C SER A 172 19.97 -13.14 9.64
N GLY A 173 19.71 -12.00 10.29
CA GLY A 173 19.88 -10.65 9.71
C GLY A 173 19.32 -10.35 8.31
N GLY A 174 18.31 -11.07 7.82
CA GLY A 174 17.95 -10.95 6.40
C GLY A 174 16.63 -11.56 5.94
N GLY A 175 15.79 -12.09 6.84
CA GLY A 175 14.43 -12.46 6.45
C GLY A 175 13.68 -11.19 6.05
N THR A 176 13.17 -11.11 4.82
CA THR A 176 12.52 -9.90 4.28
C THR A 176 11.04 -9.79 4.64
N GLY A 177 10.55 -10.50 5.68
CA GLY A 177 9.13 -10.54 6.06
C GLY A 177 8.31 -11.48 5.19
N ALA A 178 7.06 -11.76 5.58
CA ALA A 178 6.12 -12.55 4.83
C ALA A 178 5.14 -11.64 4.09
N HIS A 179 4.80 -12.02 2.85
CA HIS A 179 3.76 -11.33 2.10
C HIS A 179 2.38 -11.52 2.75
N SER A 180 1.61 -10.45 2.90
CA SER A 180 0.30 -10.51 3.56
C SER A 180 -0.66 -9.42 3.09
N HIS A 181 -1.87 -9.84 2.73
CA HIS A 181 -3.01 -8.99 2.43
C HIS A 181 -3.88 -8.69 3.67
N SER A 182 -3.56 -9.31 4.80
CA SER A 182 -4.40 -9.26 6.00
C SER A 182 -4.46 -7.85 6.60
N PRO A 183 -5.63 -7.36 7.03
CA PRO A 183 -5.75 -6.12 7.80
C PRO A 183 -5.46 -6.31 9.29
N LEU A 184 -5.32 -7.55 9.77
CA LEU A 184 -5.12 -7.83 11.19
C LEU A 184 -3.85 -7.19 11.77
N PRO A 185 -2.70 -7.14 11.05
CA PRO A 185 -1.51 -6.43 11.52
C PRO A 185 -1.77 -4.98 11.88
N VAL A 186 -2.41 -4.20 10.99
CA VAL A 186 -2.67 -2.79 11.28
C VAL A 186 -3.67 -2.62 12.42
N ARG A 187 -4.67 -3.51 12.54
CA ARG A 187 -5.61 -3.50 13.67
C ARG A 187 -4.90 -3.69 15.01
N VAL A 188 -4.00 -4.67 15.11
CA VAL A 188 -3.21 -4.94 16.32
C VAL A 188 -2.30 -3.75 16.67
N VAL A 189 -1.66 -3.15 15.67
CA VAL A 189 -0.79 -1.98 15.84
C VAL A 189 -1.57 -0.77 16.33
N LEU A 190 -2.72 -0.47 15.72
CA LEU A 190 -3.57 0.66 16.11
C LEU A 190 -4.23 0.46 17.47
N GLU A 191 -4.67 -0.76 17.79
CA GLU A 191 -5.20 -1.10 19.11
C GLU A 191 -4.13 -0.88 20.20
N ALA A 192 -2.91 -1.37 19.97
CA ALA A 192 -1.81 -1.18 20.91
C ALA A 192 -1.42 0.31 21.06
N ALA A 193 -1.48 1.09 19.98
CA ALA A 193 -1.29 2.54 20.04
C ALA A 193 -2.38 3.22 20.88
N ALA A 194 -3.65 2.83 20.71
CA ALA A 194 -4.79 3.40 21.42
C ALA A 194 -4.81 3.09 22.92
N VAL A 195 -4.35 1.90 23.32
CA VAL A 195 -4.22 1.51 24.74
C VAL A 195 -2.94 2.07 25.37
N GLY A 196 -1.94 2.41 24.54
CA GLY A 196 -0.69 3.02 24.98
C GLY A 196 -0.86 4.44 25.50
N ARG A 197 0.20 4.97 26.13
CA ARG A 197 0.28 6.38 26.57
C ARG A 197 0.87 7.31 25.49
N GLY A 198 1.29 6.74 24.36
CA GLY A 198 1.85 7.49 23.24
C GLY A 198 0.75 8.05 22.32
N PRO A 199 1.13 8.83 21.31
CA PRO A 199 0.17 9.36 20.36
C PRO A 199 -0.33 8.26 19.40
N LEU A 200 -1.54 8.46 18.86
CA LEU A 200 -2.03 7.70 17.72
C LEU A 200 -1.36 8.20 16.43
N PRO A 201 -1.19 7.35 15.40
CA PRO A 201 -0.78 7.82 14.09
C PRO A 201 -1.86 8.74 13.52
N GLU A 202 -1.44 9.88 12.99
CA GLU A 202 -2.31 10.76 12.20
C GLU A 202 -2.29 10.38 10.72
N LEU A 203 -1.29 9.62 10.27
CA LEU A 203 -1.22 9.05 8.93
C LEU A 203 -0.63 7.63 8.97
N VAL A 204 -1.30 6.71 8.28
CA VAL A 204 -0.77 5.38 7.94
C VAL A 204 -0.34 5.37 6.48
N VAL A 205 0.90 4.97 6.22
CA VAL A 205 1.47 4.84 4.89
C VAL A 205 1.81 3.37 4.63
N GLY A 206 1.28 2.79 3.56
CA GLY A 206 1.53 1.38 3.29
C GLY A 206 0.90 0.83 2.01
N ASP A 207 0.62 -0.47 2.02
CA ASP A 207 -0.06 -1.20 0.95
C ASP A 207 -1.07 -2.22 1.54
N HIS A 208 -1.94 -2.75 0.68
CA HIS A 208 -2.96 -3.76 1.01
C HIS A 208 -3.75 -3.48 2.31
N GLY A 209 -3.78 -4.47 3.21
CA GLY A 209 -4.51 -4.45 4.47
C GLY A 209 -4.03 -3.39 5.46
N TRP A 210 -2.80 -2.88 5.33
CA TRP A 210 -2.35 -1.75 6.16
C TRP A 210 -3.15 -0.48 5.86
N VAL A 211 -3.40 -0.22 4.58
CA VAL A 211 -4.09 1.00 4.12
C VAL A 211 -5.60 0.84 4.32
N CYS A 212 -6.19 -0.22 3.77
CA CYS A 212 -7.63 -0.46 3.87
C CYS A 212 -8.07 -0.64 5.32
N GLY A 213 -7.29 -1.37 6.13
CA GLY A 213 -7.60 -1.58 7.55
C GLY A 213 -7.52 -0.29 8.38
N ALA A 214 -6.52 0.57 8.13
CA ALA A 214 -6.40 1.87 8.81
C ALA A 214 -7.52 2.84 8.40
N GLY A 215 -7.77 2.97 7.09
CA GLY A 215 -8.83 3.82 6.55
C GLY A 215 -10.22 3.42 7.03
N GLN A 216 -10.48 2.11 7.14
CA GLN A 216 -11.74 1.61 7.70
C GLN A 216 -11.94 2.02 9.16
N LEU A 217 -10.86 2.12 9.94
CA LEU A 217 -10.86 2.56 11.33
C LEU A 217 -10.87 4.09 11.49
N GLY A 218 -10.88 4.84 10.39
CA GLY A 218 -10.96 6.30 10.39
C GLY A 218 -9.62 7.01 10.60
N ILE A 219 -8.49 6.29 10.49
CA ILE A 219 -7.16 6.91 10.45
C ILE A 219 -6.85 7.28 9.00
N GLU A 220 -6.31 8.49 8.76
CA GLU A 220 -5.89 8.89 7.42
C GLU A 220 -4.88 7.87 6.88
N ALA A 221 -5.13 7.37 5.66
CA ALA A 221 -4.31 6.32 5.07
C ALA A 221 -4.00 6.64 3.60
N ILE A 222 -2.77 6.36 3.17
CA ILE A 222 -2.33 6.49 1.78
C ILE A 222 -1.45 5.29 1.39
N GLY A 223 -1.42 4.93 0.11
CA GLY A 223 -0.66 3.75 -0.28
C GLY A 223 -0.45 3.50 -1.75
N LEU A 224 0.32 2.45 -2.02
CA LEU A 224 0.49 1.85 -3.34
C LEU A 224 -0.49 0.68 -3.51
N ALA A 225 -0.97 0.46 -4.73
CA ALA A 225 -1.85 -0.64 -5.07
C ALA A 225 -1.64 -1.09 -6.53
N ASP A 226 -1.68 -2.39 -6.78
CA ASP A 226 -1.69 -2.96 -8.14
C ASP A 226 -3.13 -3.11 -8.69
N THR A 227 -3.26 -3.51 -9.95
CA THR A 227 -4.54 -3.61 -10.67
C THR A 227 -5.47 -4.68 -10.13
N ASP A 228 -4.99 -5.62 -9.33
CA ASP A 228 -5.76 -6.69 -8.69
C ASP A 228 -6.12 -6.39 -7.22
N ASP A 229 -5.82 -5.18 -6.73
CA ASP A 229 -6.21 -4.67 -5.39
C ASP A 229 -7.32 -3.60 -5.47
N PRO A 230 -8.55 -3.93 -5.90
CA PRO A 230 -9.62 -2.94 -6.06
C PRO A 230 -10.00 -2.25 -4.74
N ALA A 231 -9.72 -2.86 -3.58
CA ALA A 231 -10.11 -2.32 -2.28
C ALA A 231 -9.49 -0.95 -1.99
N LEU A 232 -8.25 -0.68 -2.38
CA LEU A 232 -7.62 0.60 -2.08
C LEU A 232 -8.32 1.72 -2.85
N PHE A 233 -8.63 1.47 -4.13
CA PHE A 233 -9.33 2.42 -4.99
C PHE A 233 -10.80 2.63 -4.61
N VAL A 234 -11.48 1.57 -4.16
CA VAL A 234 -12.81 1.69 -3.55
C VAL A 234 -12.74 2.50 -2.27
N GLY A 235 -11.74 2.23 -1.42
CA GLY A 235 -11.48 3.01 -0.22
C GLY A 235 -11.24 4.49 -0.53
N GLU A 236 -10.55 4.80 -1.62
CA GLU A 236 -10.30 6.17 -2.06
C GLU A 236 -11.59 6.89 -2.49
N ILE A 237 -12.39 6.27 -3.36
CA ILE A 237 -13.62 6.91 -3.86
C ILE A 237 -14.71 7.03 -2.78
N GLU A 238 -14.67 6.17 -1.76
CA GLU A 238 -15.56 6.25 -0.59
C GLU A 238 -14.99 7.14 0.54
N GLY A 239 -13.83 7.77 0.33
CA GLY A 239 -13.23 8.71 1.29
C GLY A 239 -12.62 8.05 2.54
N ARG A 240 -12.40 6.73 2.51
CA ARG A 240 -11.70 5.97 3.56
C ARG A 240 -10.18 6.01 3.41
N VAL A 241 -9.70 6.17 2.19
CA VAL A 241 -8.27 6.28 1.85
C VAL A 241 -8.06 7.62 1.15
N SER A 242 -7.00 8.34 1.50
CA SER A 242 -6.83 9.74 1.08
C SER A 242 -6.04 9.92 -0.21
N ALA A 243 -5.24 8.93 -0.58
CA ALA A 243 -4.52 8.86 -1.85
C ALA A 243 -4.06 7.42 -2.13
N VAL A 244 -4.28 6.95 -3.36
CA VAL A 244 -3.75 5.67 -3.84
C VAL A 244 -2.94 5.89 -5.10
N VAL A 245 -1.75 5.27 -5.16
CA VAL A 245 -0.90 5.29 -6.36
C VAL A 245 -1.02 3.95 -7.07
N PRO A 246 -1.58 3.89 -8.29
CA PRO A 246 -1.59 2.67 -9.08
C PRO A 246 -0.17 2.37 -9.56
N VAL A 247 0.36 1.19 -9.20
CA VAL A 247 1.70 0.72 -9.58
C VAL A 247 1.79 -0.79 -9.43
N ASP A 248 2.54 -1.47 -10.30
CA ASP A 248 2.90 -2.89 -10.09
C ASP A 248 3.79 -2.99 -8.85
N ASP A 249 3.28 -3.65 -7.81
CA ASP A 249 3.94 -3.75 -6.51
C ASP A 249 4.87 -4.99 -6.39
N ALA A 250 4.90 -5.82 -7.44
CA ALA A 250 5.65 -7.07 -7.50
C ALA A 250 7.02 -6.94 -8.19
N VAL A 251 7.34 -5.78 -8.80
CA VAL A 251 8.62 -5.57 -9.47
C VAL A 251 9.82 -5.53 -8.50
N ARG A 252 11.04 -5.52 -9.05
CA ARG A 252 12.28 -5.51 -8.26
C ARG A 252 12.35 -4.28 -7.34
N SER A 253 12.72 -4.48 -6.07
CA SER A 253 12.79 -3.43 -5.05
C SER A 253 13.64 -2.21 -5.46
N ALA A 254 14.73 -2.42 -6.20
CA ALA A 254 15.58 -1.33 -6.68
C ALA A 254 14.86 -0.36 -7.64
N TYR A 255 13.78 -0.81 -8.31
CA TYR A 255 13.04 0.00 -9.28
C TYR A 255 12.17 1.06 -8.62
N TYR A 256 11.87 0.96 -7.32
CA TYR A 256 11.10 2.00 -6.61
C TYR A 256 11.95 3.21 -6.20
N LEU A 257 13.29 3.13 -6.29
CA LEU A 257 14.17 4.22 -5.85
C LEU A 257 13.90 5.57 -6.56
N PRO A 258 13.66 5.62 -7.88
CA PRO A 258 13.27 6.86 -8.54
C PRO A 258 11.92 7.42 -8.04
N LEU A 259 10.97 6.56 -7.67
CA LEU A 259 9.67 6.97 -7.13
C LEU A 259 9.85 7.56 -5.74
N THR A 260 10.64 6.91 -4.88
CA THR A 260 11.02 7.46 -3.56
C THR A 260 11.62 8.86 -3.70
N ARG A 261 12.61 9.02 -4.59
CA ARG A 261 13.25 10.33 -4.83
C ARG A 261 12.25 11.36 -5.33
N TYR A 262 11.35 10.98 -6.24
CA TYR A 262 10.33 11.88 -6.75
C TYR A 262 9.39 12.37 -5.64
N VAL A 263 8.84 11.45 -4.85
CA VAL A 263 7.94 11.77 -3.73
C VAL A 263 8.63 12.66 -2.70
N LEU A 264 9.85 12.33 -2.28
CA LEU A 264 10.60 13.13 -1.30
C LEU A 264 10.91 14.53 -1.82
N ASN A 265 11.31 14.68 -3.10
CA ASN A 265 11.53 16.00 -3.69
C ASN A 265 10.22 16.82 -3.72
N ARG A 266 9.11 16.21 -4.16
CA ARG A 266 7.79 16.86 -4.23
C ARG A 266 7.25 17.27 -2.86
N ALA A 267 7.56 16.48 -1.83
CA ALA A 267 7.19 16.76 -0.45
C ALA A 267 8.12 17.77 0.25
N ALA A 268 9.17 18.27 -0.44
CA ALA A 268 10.25 19.09 0.15
C ALA A 268 10.97 18.39 1.33
N LEU A 269 11.13 17.07 1.21
CA LEU A 269 11.80 16.20 2.19
C LEU A 269 13.14 15.65 1.67
N SER A 270 13.57 16.07 0.48
CA SER A 270 14.89 15.75 -0.06
C SER A 270 15.96 16.60 0.63
N GLN A 271 16.96 15.95 1.23
CA GLN A 271 18.18 16.62 1.68
C GLN A 271 19.13 16.89 0.51
#